data_AF-A0A2X1NI44-F1
#
_entry.id   AF-A0A2X1NI44-F1
#
_cell.length_a   1.000
_cell.length_b   1.000
_cell.length_c   1.000
_cell.angle_alpha   90.00
_cell.angle_beta   90.00
_cell.angle_gamma   90.00
#
_symmetry.space_group_name_H-M   'P 1'
#
loop_
_entity.id
_entity.type
_entity.pdbx_description
1 polymer ?
#
loop_
_entity_poly.entity_id
_entity_poly.type
_entity_poly.pdbx_seq_one_letter_code
_entity_poly.pdbx_strand_id
1 'polypeptide(L)'
;MSTESAGVIITDSLNRREVLYTEGEGGLKRVVKKEHADGSITRSEYDEAGRLKAQTDAAGRRTEYSLHMASGAVTAVTGPDGRTVRYGYNSQRQVTSVTYPDGLRSSRGV
;
A
#
# COMPACT_ATOMS: atom_id res chain seq x y z
N MET A 1 -26.26 3.49 -4.80
CA MET A 1 -26.24 4.12 -3.47
C MET A 1 -24.81 4.05 -2.98
N SER A 2 -24.11 5.18 -2.95
CA SER A 2 -22.73 5.26 -2.44
C SER A 2 -22.82 5.40 -0.92
N THR A 3 -22.34 4.40 -0.19
CA THR A 3 -22.29 4.46 1.27
C THR A 3 -21.30 5.55 1.66
N GLU A 4 -21.77 6.66 2.24
CA GLU A 4 -20.88 7.67 2.82
C GLU A 4 -20.05 7.00 3.93
N SER A 5 -18.74 6.86 3.70
CA SER A 5 -17.80 6.41 4.73
C SER A 5 -17.73 7.47 5.83
N ALA A 6 -18.19 7.15 7.04
CA ALA A 6 -18.02 8.05 8.19
C ALA A 6 -16.52 8.27 8.46
N GLY A 7 -16.09 9.52 8.45
CA GLY A 7 -14.70 9.89 8.75
C GLY A 7 -14.40 9.79 10.26
N VAL A 8 -13.26 9.20 10.61
CA VAL A 8 -12.74 9.14 11.98
C VAL A 8 -11.70 10.25 12.15
N ILE A 9 -11.94 11.17 13.10
CA ILE A 9 -11.00 12.26 13.40
C ILE A 9 -10.02 11.79 14.48
N ILE A 10 -8.72 11.89 14.19
CA ILE A 10 -7.64 11.64 15.13
C ILE A 10 -6.98 12.97 15.45
N THR A 11 -6.79 13.26 16.73
CA THR A 11 -6.09 14.47 17.18
C THR A 11 -4.84 14.06 17.96
N ASP A 12 -3.68 14.60 17.58
CA ASP A 12 -2.43 14.34 18.30
C ASP A 12 -2.24 15.30 19.50
N SER A 13 -1.16 15.12 20.26
CA SER A 13 -0.85 15.95 21.45
C SER A 13 -0.55 17.43 21.12
N LEU A 14 -0.39 17.78 19.85
CA LEU A 14 -0.17 19.13 19.35
C LEU A 14 -1.46 19.73 18.76
N ASN A 15 -2.63 19.11 19.00
CA ASN A 15 -3.93 19.48 18.42
C ASN A 15 -3.99 19.41 16.89
N ARG A 16 -3.06 18.73 16.23
CA ARG A 16 -3.14 18.48 14.78
C ARG A 16 -4.18 17.40 14.52
N ARG A 17 -5.02 17.61 13.51
CA ARG A 17 -6.15 16.73 13.18
C ARG A 17 -5.90 15.97 11.89
N GLU A 18 -6.05 14.66 11.93
CA GLU A 18 -6.09 13.81 10.74
C GLU A 18 -7.48 13.19 10.62
N VAL A 19 -7.95 12.94 9.38
CA VAL A 19 -9.24 12.31 9.13
C VAL A 19 -9.04 11.01 8.35
N LEU A 20 -9.54 9.90 8.89
CA LEU A 20 -9.50 8.60 8.25
C LEU A 20 -10.88 8.24 7.71
N TYR A 21 -10.96 7.93 6.42
CA TYR A 21 -12.17 7.40 5.80
C TYR A 21 -12.02 5.90 5.65
N THR A 22 -13.01 5.16 6.13
CA THR A 22 -12.97 3.70 6.15
C THR A 22 -14.09 3.08 5.34
N GLU A 23 -13.77 2.02 4.59
CA GLU A 23 -14.74 1.18 3.88
C GLU A 23 -14.68 -0.27 4.39
N GLY A 24 -15.76 -1.03 4.20
CA GLY A 24 -15.87 -2.44 4.59
C GLY A 24 -17.08 -2.75 5.48
N GLU A 25 -17.51 -4.01 5.49
CA GLU A 25 -18.64 -4.52 6.27
C GLU A 25 -18.17 -5.52 7.36
N GLY A 26 -19.03 -5.85 8.31
CA GLY A 26 -18.79 -6.95 9.27
C GLY A 26 -17.63 -6.75 10.25
N GLY A 27 -17.15 -5.51 10.45
CA GLY A 27 -16.05 -5.18 11.37
C GLY A 27 -14.66 -5.12 10.73
N LEU A 28 -14.53 -5.46 9.44
CA LEU A 28 -13.28 -5.34 8.68
C LEU A 28 -13.21 -3.99 7.95
N LYS A 29 -13.18 -2.90 8.72
CA LYS A 29 -13.03 -1.55 8.17
C LYS A 29 -11.58 -1.26 7.81
N ARG A 30 -11.32 -0.80 6.58
CA ARG A 30 -9.98 -0.43 6.09
C ARG A 30 -9.94 1.03 5.73
N VAL A 31 -8.82 1.69 6.04
CA VAL A 31 -8.62 3.11 5.73
C VAL A 31 -8.32 3.26 4.23
N VAL A 32 -9.27 3.78 3.47
CA VAL A 32 -9.14 3.97 2.02
C VAL A 32 -8.69 5.37 1.64
N LYS A 33 -8.87 6.34 2.55
CA LYS A 33 -8.41 7.71 2.39
C LYS A 33 -7.98 8.25 3.75
N LYS A 34 -6.85 8.95 3.77
CA LYS A 34 -6.35 9.66 4.93
C LYS A 34 -6.11 11.11 4.54
N GLU A 35 -6.74 12.03 5.25
CA GLU A 35 -6.43 13.45 5.23
C GLU A 35 -5.49 13.75 6.39
N HIS A 36 -4.31 14.25 6.07
CA HIS A 36 -3.31 14.65 7.04
C HIS A 36 -3.60 16.05 7.59
N ALA A 37 -2.95 16.40 8.68
CA ALA A 37 -3.14 17.69 9.33
C ALA A 37 -2.71 18.90 8.50
N ASP A 38 -1.84 18.70 7.51
CA ASP A 38 -1.45 19.72 6.53
C ASP A 38 -2.43 19.81 5.34
N GLY A 39 -3.53 19.06 5.36
CA GLY A 39 -4.53 18.99 4.29
C GLY A 39 -4.14 18.05 3.14
N SER A 40 -2.95 17.46 3.16
CA SER A 40 -2.54 16.48 2.15
C SER A 40 -3.37 15.20 2.26
N ILE A 41 -3.60 14.53 1.13
CA ILE A 41 -4.48 13.36 1.06
C ILE A 41 -3.70 12.16 0.52
N THR A 42 -3.79 11.03 1.20
CA THR A 42 -3.33 9.73 0.70
C THR A 42 -4.51 8.79 0.52
N ARG A 43 -4.44 7.93 -0.51
CA ARG A 43 -5.46 6.91 -0.80
C ARG A 43 -4.83 5.53 -0.84
N SER A 44 -5.55 4.55 -0.32
CA SER A 44 -5.10 3.16 -0.22
C SER A 44 -6.13 2.24 -0.85
N GLU A 45 -5.67 1.28 -1.63
CA GLU A 45 -6.48 0.23 -2.22
C GLU A 45 -6.03 -1.13 -1.71
N TYR A 46 -7.00 -1.99 -1.45
CA TYR A 46 -6.77 -3.32 -0.87
C TYR A 46 -7.31 -4.40 -1.80
N ASP A 47 -6.66 -5.55 -1.80
CA ASP A 47 -7.23 -6.75 -2.42
C ASP A 47 -8.34 -7.38 -1.56
N GLU A 48 -8.96 -8.44 -2.06
CA GLU A 48 -10.05 -9.16 -1.38
C GLU A 48 -9.59 -9.69 -0.01
N ALA A 49 -8.34 -10.11 0.10
CA ALA A 49 -7.72 -10.58 1.35
C ALA A 49 -7.35 -9.44 2.31
N GLY A 50 -7.44 -8.18 1.89
CA GLY A 50 -7.13 -7.01 2.71
C GLY A 50 -5.71 -6.55 2.77
N ARG A 51 -4.94 -6.95 1.77
CA ARG A 51 -3.56 -6.56 1.62
C ARG A 51 -3.50 -5.34 0.72
N LEU A 52 -2.62 -4.39 1.04
CA LEU A 52 -2.43 -3.17 0.26
C LEU A 52 -1.94 -3.54 -1.15
N LYS A 53 -2.72 -3.20 -2.18
CA LYS A 53 -2.38 -3.44 -3.60
C LYS A 53 -2.01 -2.16 -4.34
N ALA A 54 -2.41 -1.00 -3.84
CA ALA A 54 -1.94 0.28 -4.36
C ALA A 54 -2.06 1.41 -3.33
N GLN A 55 -1.22 2.43 -3.49
CA GLN A 55 -1.30 3.66 -2.74
C GLN A 55 -1.09 4.85 -3.68
N THR A 56 -1.91 5.89 -3.52
CA THR A 56 -1.75 7.17 -4.22
C THR A 56 -1.40 8.24 -3.21
N ASP A 57 -0.29 8.94 -3.43
CA ASP A 57 0.14 10.03 -2.57
C ASP A 57 -0.58 11.36 -2.85
N ALA A 58 -0.27 12.39 -2.08
CA ALA A 58 -0.88 13.71 -2.20
C ALA A 58 -0.57 14.43 -3.52
N ALA A 59 0.50 14.03 -4.21
CA ALA A 59 0.83 14.53 -5.55
C ALA A 59 0.11 13.75 -6.66
N GLY A 60 -0.76 12.79 -6.31
CA GLY A 60 -1.44 11.93 -7.27
C GLY A 60 -0.54 10.82 -7.82
N ARG A 61 0.66 10.62 -7.26
CA ARG A 61 1.58 9.59 -7.73
C ARG A 61 1.16 8.24 -7.14
N ARG A 62 0.92 7.28 -8.02
CA ARG A 62 0.47 5.93 -7.66
C ARG A 62 1.65 4.96 -7.57
N THR A 63 1.68 4.15 -6.52
CA THR A 63 2.55 2.99 -6.38
C THR A 63 1.69 1.75 -6.27
N GLU A 64 2.00 0.70 -7.03
CA GLU A 64 1.26 -0.56 -7.05
C GLU A 64 2.10 -1.71 -6.48
N TYR A 65 1.45 -2.61 -5.77
CA TYR A 65 2.05 -3.75 -5.10
C TYR A 65 1.45 -5.04 -5.65
N SER A 66 2.28 -5.85 -6.32
CA SER A 66 1.91 -7.22 -6.68
C SER A 66 2.17 -8.14 -5.49
N LEU A 67 1.19 -8.98 -5.16
CA LEU A 67 1.22 -9.85 -3.98
C LEU A 67 1.11 -11.31 -4.41
N HIS A 68 1.95 -12.16 -3.85
CA HIS A 68 1.81 -13.60 -4.02
C HIS A 68 0.55 -14.09 -3.31
N MET A 69 -0.32 -14.81 -4.02
CA MET A 69 -1.64 -15.21 -3.52
C MET A 69 -1.56 -15.93 -2.17
N ALA A 70 -0.75 -17.00 -2.07
CA ALA A 70 -0.69 -17.85 -0.87
C ALA A 70 0.09 -17.25 0.31
N SER A 71 1.30 -16.74 0.07
CA SER A 71 2.15 -16.19 1.13
C SER A 71 1.83 -14.75 1.53
N GLY A 72 1.20 -13.97 0.65
CA GLY A 72 0.99 -12.53 0.82
C GLY A 72 2.26 -11.69 0.65
N ALA A 73 3.38 -12.28 0.22
CA ALA A 73 4.62 -11.54 -0.01
C ALA A 73 4.49 -10.59 -1.20
N VAL A 74 5.08 -9.39 -1.09
CA VAL A 74 5.17 -8.43 -2.21
C VAL A 74 6.16 -8.95 -3.25
N THR A 75 5.70 -9.31 -4.44
CA THR A 75 6.54 -9.85 -5.51
C THR A 75 6.99 -8.77 -6.50
N ALA A 76 6.28 -7.64 -6.55
CA ALA A 76 6.69 -6.49 -7.34
C ALA A 76 6.16 -5.19 -6.77
N VAL A 77 6.92 -4.12 -6.99
CA VAL A 77 6.52 -2.73 -6.71
C VAL A 77 6.66 -1.94 -8.01
N THR A 78 5.57 -1.35 -8.48
CA THR A 78 5.55 -0.47 -9.66
C THR A 78 5.35 0.97 -9.21
N GLY A 79 6.31 1.83 -9.52
CA GLY A 79 6.25 3.25 -9.20
C GLY A 79 5.38 4.06 -10.17
N PRO A 80 5.20 5.37 -9.90
CA PRO A 80 4.38 6.27 -10.72
C PRO A 80 4.94 6.51 -12.11
N ASP A 81 6.24 6.26 -12.31
CA ASP A 81 6.92 6.32 -13.60
C ASP A 81 6.77 5.02 -14.42
N GLY A 82 5.97 4.07 -13.93
CA GLY A 82 5.75 2.76 -14.55
C GLY A 82 6.92 1.79 -14.38
N ARG A 83 7.99 2.18 -13.69
CA ARG A 83 9.15 1.31 -13.45
C ARG A 83 8.83 0.30 -12.35
N THR A 84 9.21 -0.96 -12.58
CA THR A 84 8.90 -2.07 -11.67
C THR A 84 10.17 -2.69 -11.09
N VAL A 85 10.21 -2.83 -9.76
CA VAL A 85 11.18 -3.67 -9.05
C VAL A 85 10.51 -4.98 -8.68
N ARG A 86 11.18 -6.12 -8.88
CA ARG A 86 10.65 -7.46 -8.57
C ARG A 86 11.48 -8.15 -7.50
N TYR A 87 10.81 -8.91 -6.64
CA TYR A 87 11.41 -9.61 -5.51
C TYR A 87 11.20 -11.11 -5.61
N GLY A 88 12.28 -11.87 -5.44
CA GLY A 88 12.26 -13.32 -5.27
C GLY A 88 12.54 -13.70 -3.83
N TYR A 89 11.88 -14.76 -3.35
CA TYR A 89 11.96 -15.21 -1.97
C TYR A 89 12.31 -16.69 -1.89
N ASN A 90 12.98 -17.10 -0.82
CA ASN A 90 13.12 -18.51 -0.45
C ASN A 90 11.94 -19.01 0.40
N SER A 91 11.95 -20.29 0.75
CA SER A 91 10.93 -20.93 1.61
C SER A 91 10.86 -20.34 3.02
N GLN A 92 11.93 -19.69 3.49
CA GLN A 92 11.99 -19.00 4.78
C GLN A 92 11.50 -17.54 4.69
N ARG A 93 10.91 -17.13 3.55
CA ARG A 93 10.41 -15.77 3.28
C ARG A 93 11.50 -14.69 3.29
N GLN A 94 12.75 -15.05 3.07
CA GLN A 94 13.85 -14.11 2.89
C GLN A 94 13.99 -13.72 1.42
N VAL A 95 14.27 -12.44 1.15
CA VAL A 95 14.53 -11.96 -0.23
C VAL A 95 15.85 -12.53 -0.72
N THR A 96 15.80 -13.35 -1.78
CA THR A 96 16.97 -13.95 -2.43
C THR A 96 17.33 -13.27 -3.74
N SER A 97 16.40 -12.54 -4.36
CA SER A 97 16.70 -11.74 -5.54
C SER A 97 15.90 -10.45 -5.64
N VAL A 98 16.54 -9.42 -6.18
CA VAL A 98 15.91 -8.15 -6.57
C VAL A 98 16.23 -7.91 -8.04
N THR A 99 15.21 -7.74 -8.87
CA THR A 99 15.36 -7.37 -10.28
C THR A 99 14.88 -5.93 -10.46
N TYR A 100 15.77 -5.07 -10.94
CA TYR A 100 15.54 -3.66 -11.17
C TYR A 100 14.94 -3.40 -12.57
N PRO A 101 14.38 -2.20 -12.82
CA PRO A 101 13.73 -1.87 -14.09
C PRO A 101 14.66 -1.90 -15.30
N ASP A 102 15.96 -1.69 -15.08
CA ASP A 102 17.03 -1.78 -16.09
C ASP A 102 17.45 -3.24 -16.38
N GLY A 103 16.83 -4.21 -15.73
CA GLY A 103 17.15 -5.64 -15.85
C GLY A 103 18.32 -6.09 -14.97
N LEU A 104 18.99 -5.18 -14.26
CA LEU A 104 20.02 -5.57 -13.30
C LEU A 104 19.40 -6.43 -12.20
N ARG A 105 20.11 -7.49 -11.82
CA ARG A 105 19.66 -8.41 -10.79
C ARG A 105 20.72 -8.50 -9.69
N SER A 106 20.29 -8.25 -8.46
CA SER A 106 21.04 -8.61 -7.27
C SER A 106 20.51 -9.93 -6.72
N SER A 107 21.40 -10.86 -6.39
CA SER A 107 21.03 -12.13 -5.75
C SER A 107 21.96 -12.42 -4.58
N ARG A 108 21.39 -12.92 -3.48
CA ARG A 108 22.16 -13.49 -2.37
C ARG A 108 22.13 -15.00 -2.54
N GLY A 109 23.31 -15.62 -2.59
CA GLY A 109 23.44 -17.07 -2.50
C GLY A 109 22.82 -17.55 -1.21
N VAL A 110 22.02 -18.61 -1.30
CA VAL A 110 21.40 -19.30 -0.15
C VAL A 110 22.38 -20.26 0.49
#